data_AF-A0A959T170-F1
#
_entry.id   AF-A0A959T170-F1
#
_cell.length_a   1.000
_cell.length_b   1.000
_cell.length_c   1.000
_cell.angle_alpha   90.00
_cell.angle_beta   90.00
_cell.angle_gamma   90.00
#
_symmetry.space_group_name_H-M   'P 1'
#
loop_
_entity.id
_entity.type
_entity.pdbx_description
1 polymer ?
#
loop_
_entity_poly.entity_id
_entity_poly.type
_entity_poly.pdbx_seq_one_letter_code
_entity_poly.pdbx_strand_id
1 'polypeptide(L)'
;MKALVRSLLRRVLPLTGLRGRHKLADRLGGWAMPDPAVEVLPINGIGIEIDHRLSTCRHMYYGIYEESFVHFLERILKPGDVVFDLGANIGYIMAVAHGLVGRSGLVAAFEPSRICHGQIMR
;
A
#
# COMPACT_ATOMS: atom_id res chain seq x y z
N MET A 1 -22.51 1.70 8.05
CA MET A 1 -22.31 0.26 7.80
C MET A 1 -21.08 -0.02 6.91
N LYS A 2 -21.00 0.50 5.67
CA LYS A 2 -19.87 0.26 4.75
C LYS A 2 -18.49 0.61 5.34
N ALA A 3 -18.35 1.76 6.00
CA ALA A 3 -17.09 2.16 6.65
C ALA A 3 -16.63 1.17 7.74
N LEU A 4 -17.58 0.60 8.52
CA LEU A 4 -17.28 -0.42 9.52
C LEU A 4 -16.77 -1.71 8.86
N VAL A 5 -17.41 -2.15 7.78
CA VAL A 5 -16.95 -3.32 7.00
C VAL A 5 -15.55 -3.06 6.44
N ARG A 6 -15.31 -1.88 5.86
CA ARG A 6 -13.97 -1.51 5.34
C ARG A 6 -12.91 -1.50 6.43
N SER A 7 -13.21 -0.93 7.60
CA SER A 7 -12.30 -0.94 8.75
C SER A 7 -12.06 -2.35 9.29
N LEU A 8 -13.08 -3.22 9.31
CA LEU A 8 -12.96 -4.61 9.74
C LEU A 8 -12.07 -5.40 8.77
N LEU A 9 -12.33 -5.29 7.46
CA LEU A 9 -11.52 -5.95 6.43
C LEU A 9 -10.05 -5.52 6.52
N ARG A 10 -9.78 -4.22 6.73
CA ARG A 10 -8.42 -3.69 6.90
C ARG A 10 -7.68 -4.28 8.11
N ARG A 11 -8.40 -4.67 9.17
CA ARG A 11 -7.80 -5.32 10.35
C ARG A 11 -7.65 -6.83 10.18
N VAL A 12 -8.63 -7.49 9.56
CA VAL A 12 -8.72 -8.95 9.51
C VAL A 12 -7.94 -9.55 8.35
N LEU A 13 -7.99 -8.95 7.16
CA LEU A 13 -7.41 -9.55 5.95
C LEU A 13 -5.89 -9.83 6.06
N PRO A 14 -5.05 -8.90 6.57
CA PRO A 14 -3.62 -9.16 6.75
C PRO A 14 -3.33 -10.35 7.68
N LEU A 15 -4.15 -10.51 8.73
CA LEU A 15 -3.92 -11.49 9.80
C LEU A 15 -4.38 -12.91 9.43
N THR A 16 -5.08 -13.06 8.31
CA THR A 16 -5.71 -14.32 7.94
C THR A 16 -5.02 -14.96 6.74
N GLY A 17 -4.60 -16.22 6.86
CA GLY A 17 -4.17 -17.05 5.73
C GLY A 17 -5.33 -17.62 4.90
N LEU A 18 -6.52 -17.00 4.97
CA LEU A 18 -7.73 -17.53 4.33
C LEU A 18 -7.58 -17.53 2.81
N ARG A 19 -7.73 -18.72 2.21
CA ARG A 19 -7.80 -18.87 0.75
C ARG A 19 -8.94 -18.01 0.21
N GLY A 20 -8.65 -17.19 -0.80
CA GLY A 20 -9.64 -16.31 -1.44
C GLY A 20 -9.81 -14.94 -0.78
N ARG A 21 -9.01 -14.57 0.23
CA ARG A 21 -9.07 -13.24 0.88
C ARG A 21 -8.94 -12.05 -0.09
N HIS A 22 -8.21 -12.21 -1.20
CA HIS A 22 -8.11 -11.21 -2.27
C HIS A 22 -9.45 -11.01 -3.00
N LYS A 23 -10.16 -12.10 -3.31
CA LYS A 23 -11.51 -12.02 -3.88
C LYS A 23 -12.50 -11.37 -2.92
N LEU A 24 -12.32 -11.60 -1.61
CA LEU A 24 -13.12 -10.96 -0.57
C LEU A 24 -12.83 -9.45 -0.52
N ALA A 25 -11.56 -9.07 -0.54
CA ALA A 25 -11.11 -7.67 -0.61
C ALA A 25 -11.67 -6.96 -1.84
N ASP A 26 -11.67 -7.62 -2.99
CA ASP A 26 -12.21 -7.08 -4.23
C ASP A 26 -13.72 -6.87 -4.17
N ARG A 27 -14.47 -7.90 -3.77
CA ARG A 27 -15.94 -7.85 -3.76
C ARG A 27 -16.46 -6.95 -2.66
N LEU A 28 -16.12 -7.25 -1.40
CA LEU A 28 -16.63 -6.49 -0.27
C LEU A 28 -15.98 -5.12 -0.18
N GLY A 29 -14.70 -4.99 -0.52
CA GLY A 29 -14.04 -3.68 -0.56
C GLY A 29 -14.57 -2.79 -1.68
N GLY A 30 -14.84 -3.34 -2.86
CA GLY A 30 -15.51 -2.62 -3.94
C GLY A 30 -16.92 -2.15 -3.55
N TRP A 31 -17.72 -3.02 -2.90
CA TRP A 31 -19.04 -2.65 -2.38
C TRP A 31 -18.96 -1.58 -1.26
N ALA A 32 -17.94 -1.67 -0.41
CA ALA A 32 -17.68 -0.78 0.72
C ALA A 32 -16.77 0.41 0.38
N MET A 33 -16.57 0.73 -0.90
CA MET A 33 -15.73 1.87 -1.30
C MET A 33 -16.26 3.18 -0.69
N PRO A 34 -15.37 4.11 -0.31
CA PRO A 34 -15.77 5.44 0.14
C PRO A 34 -16.39 6.27 -1.00
N ASP A 35 -17.04 7.35 -0.63
CA ASP A 35 -17.46 8.42 -1.54
C ASP A 35 -16.91 9.75 -0.97
N PRO A 36 -15.92 10.40 -1.63
CA PRO A 36 -15.30 10.02 -2.90
C PRO A 36 -14.50 8.71 -2.84
N ALA A 37 -14.34 8.04 -3.99
CA ALA A 37 -13.69 6.72 -4.10
C ALA A 37 -12.16 6.76 -3.93
N VAL A 38 -11.56 7.95 -3.87
CA VAL A 38 -10.13 8.14 -3.65
C VAL A 38 -9.92 8.65 -2.23
N GLU A 39 -9.06 8.00 -1.46
CA GLU A 39 -8.65 8.46 -0.13
C GLU A 39 -7.13 8.36 0.06
N VAL A 40 -6.57 9.23 0.90
CA VAL A 40 -5.13 9.20 1.22
C VAL A 40 -4.89 8.24 2.38
N LEU A 41 -4.05 7.25 2.14
CA LEU A 41 -3.61 6.26 3.11
C LEU A 41 -2.22 6.65 3.64
N PRO A 42 -2.07 6.99 4.94
CA PRO A 42 -0.76 7.22 5.51
C PRO A 42 -0.02 5.89 5.71
N ILE A 43 1.16 5.77 5.12
CA ILE A 43 2.10 4.65 5.27
C ILE A 43 3.44 5.23 5.71
N ASN A 44 3.83 4.96 6.96
CA ASN A 44 5.10 5.43 7.53
C ASN A 44 5.34 6.95 7.36
N GLY A 45 4.28 7.76 7.49
CA GLY A 45 4.36 9.22 7.33
C GLY A 45 4.23 9.72 5.88
N ILE A 46 4.14 8.82 4.90
CA ILE A 46 3.94 9.16 3.48
C ILE A 46 2.48 8.92 3.10
N GLY A 47 1.84 9.91 2.49
CA GLY A 47 0.47 9.79 2.00
C GLY A 47 0.40 9.10 0.65
N ILE A 48 -0.30 7.97 0.55
CA ILE A 48 -0.52 7.26 -0.71
C ILE A 48 -1.98 7.42 -1.15
N GLU A 49 -2.22 7.95 -2.33
CA GLU A 49 -3.56 8.06 -2.91
C GLU A 49 -4.09 6.68 -3.32
N ILE A 50 -5.12 6.20 -2.63
CA ILE A 50 -5.78 4.91 -2.91
C ILE A 50 -7.06 5.16 -3.68
N ASP A 51 -7.11 4.73 -4.93
CA ASP A 51 -8.33 4.65 -5.71
C ASP A 51 -9.02 3.29 -5.49
N HIS A 52 -10.10 3.28 -4.70
CA HIS A 52 -10.83 2.06 -4.36
C HIS A 52 -11.53 1.38 -5.54
N ARG A 53 -11.58 2.01 -6.72
CA ARG A 53 -12.08 1.37 -7.95
C ARG A 53 -11.10 0.32 -8.47
N LEU A 54 -9.81 0.49 -8.21
CA LEU A 54 -8.74 -0.42 -8.65
C LEU A 54 -8.50 -1.51 -7.60
N SER A 55 -8.51 -2.78 -8.03
CA SER A 55 -8.25 -3.93 -7.14
C SER A 55 -6.88 -3.86 -6.47
N THR A 56 -5.85 -3.48 -7.22
CA THR A 56 -4.48 -3.33 -6.71
C THR A 56 -4.41 -2.30 -5.59
N CYS A 57 -5.07 -1.15 -5.73
CA CYS A 57 -5.14 -0.12 -4.70
C CYS A 57 -5.90 -0.62 -3.46
N ARG A 58 -6.99 -1.39 -3.64
CA ARG A 58 -7.67 -2.03 -2.50
C ARG A 58 -6.76 -3.02 -1.78
N HIS A 59 -5.98 -3.82 -2.51
CA HIS A 59 -5.01 -4.73 -1.90
C HIS A 59 -3.96 -3.97 -1.07
N MET A 60 -3.46 -2.83 -1.56
CA MET A 60 -2.56 -1.95 -0.82
C MET A 60 -3.21 -1.41 0.46
N TYR A 61 -4.46 -0.92 0.34
CA TYR A 61 -5.25 -0.41 1.47
C TYR A 61 -5.50 -1.46 2.56
N TYR A 62 -5.76 -2.70 2.13
CA TYR A 62 -6.00 -3.81 3.04
C TYR A 62 -4.73 -4.52 3.49
N GLY A 63 -3.53 -4.05 3.11
CA GLY A 63 -2.26 -4.66 3.53
C GLY A 63 -2.05 -6.08 3.00
N ILE A 64 -2.61 -6.39 1.82
CA ILE A 64 -2.48 -7.69 1.14
C ILE A 64 -1.83 -7.58 -0.25
N TYR A 65 -1.26 -6.41 -0.57
CA TYR A 65 -0.50 -6.22 -1.81
C TYR A 65 0.93 -6.68 -1.62
N GLU A 66 1.41 -7.58 -2.49
CA GLU A 66 2.80 -8.04 -2.53
C GLU A 66 3.35 -8.46 -1.14
N GLU A 67 2.52 -9.11 -0.31
CA GLU A 67 2.83 -9.40 1.11
C GLU A 67 4.14 -10.15 1.29
N SER A 68 4.43 -11.12 0.42
CA SER A 68 5.68 -11.89 0.48
C SER A 68 6.89 -11.00 0.22
N PHE A 69 6.76 -10.00 -0.66
CA PHE A 69 7.82 -9.04 -0.94
C PHE A 69 7.96 -8.03 0.20
N VAL A 70 6.86 -7.49 0.73
CA VAL A 70 6.88 -6.62 1.92
C VAL A 70 7.54 -7.34 3.10
N HIS A 71 7.18 -8.58 3.37
CA HIS A 71 7.78 -9.38 4.43
C HIS A 71 9.27 -9.68 4.19
N PHE A 72 9.66 -9.85 2.92
CA PHE A 72 11.07 -9.96 2.56
C PHE A 72 11.83 -8.66 2.88
N LEU A 73 11.27 -7.49 2.54
CA LEU A 73 11.85 -6.19 2.85
C LEU A 73 12.00 -5.97 4.36
N GLU A 74 10.96 -6.31 5.14
CA GLU A 74 10.98 -6.23 6.62
C GLU A 74 12.12 -7.03 7.25
N ARG A 75 12.53 -8.13 6.63
CA ARG A 75 13.59 -9.01 7.13
C ARG A 75 14.99 -8.60 6.73
N ILE A 76 15.14 -7.92 5.59
CA ILE A 76 16.44 -7.63 4.99
C ILE A 76 16.88 -6.19 5.20
N LEU A 77 15.95 -5.23 5.16
CA LEU A 77 16.26 -3.81 5.32
C LEU A 77 16.56 -3.48 6.78
N LYS A 78 17.56 -2.62 6.97
CA LYS A 78 18.00 -2.12 8.26
C LYS A 78 17.94 -0.59 8.29
N PRO A 79 17.81 0.01 9.49
CA PRO A 79 17.96 1.46 9.62
C PRO A 79 19.27 1.95 9.03
N GLY A 80 19.22 2.97 8.17
CA GLY A 80 20.39 3.50 7.46
C GLY A 80 20.63 2.94 6.06
N ASP A 81 19.91 1.91 5.62
CA ASP A 81 20.07 1.37 4.28
C ASP A 81 19.62 2.36 3.19
N VAL A 82 20.19 2.18 1.99
CA VAL A 82 19.81 2.91 0.77
C VAL A 82 19.04 1.97 -0.15
N VAL A 83 17.83 2.38 -0.53
CA VAL A 83 16.92 1.59 -1.38
C VAL A 83 16.65 2.34 -2.68
N PHE A 84 16.71 1.60 -3.79
CA PHE A 84 16.25 2.07 -5.10
C PHE A 84 14.97 1.32 -5.47
N ASP A 85 13.83 2.02 -5.51
CA ASP A 85 12.54 1.47 -5.91
C ASP A 85 12.28 1.80 -7.38
N LEU A 86 12.45 0.80 -8.26
CA LEU A 86 12.34 0.94 -9.71
C LEU A 86 10.95 0.50 -10.18
N GLY A 87 10.18 1.42 -10.75
CA GLY A 87 8.77 1.20 -11.05
C GLY A 87 7.89 1.40 -9.82
N ALA A 88 8.13 2.48 -9.07
CA ALA A 88 7.50 2.75 -7.78
C ALA A 88 5.95 2.90 -7.85
N ASN A 89 5.38 3.01 -9.04
CA ASN A 89 3.94 3.15 -9.28
C ASN A 89 3.38 4.31 -8.44
N ILE A 90 2.40 4.07 -7.56
CA ILE A 90 1.83 5.10 -6.68
C ILE A 90 2.64 5.34 -5.39
N GLY A 91 3.82 4.74 -5.25
CA GLY A 91 4.73 4.93 -4.11
C GLY A 91 4.50 3.99 -2.91
N TYR A 92 3.71 2.92 -3.05
CA TYR A 92 3.42 2.02 -1.92
C TYR A 92 4.67 1.35 -1.33
N ILE A 93 5.49 0.72 -2.18
CA ILE A 93 6.71 0.02 -1.73
C ILE A 93 7.76 1.02 -1.23
N MET A 94 7.97 2.13 -1.95
CA MET A 94 8.77 3.27 -1.46
C MET A 94 8.39 3.68 -0.04
N ALA A 95 7.09 3.84 0.28
CA ALA A 95 6.64 4.23 1.60
C ALA A 95 6.87 3.14 2.67
N VAL A 96 6.72 1.87 2.31
CA VAL A 96 7.10 0.75 3.18
C VAL A 96 8.59 0.79 3.49
N ALA A 97 9.44 0.86 2.44
CA ALA A 97 10.89 0.91 2.58
C ALA A 97 11.35 2.12 3.40
N HIS A 98 10.72 3.29 3.22
CA HIS A 98 11.05 4.50 3.97
C HIS A 98 10.90 4.31 5.49
N GLY A 99 9.83 3.63 5.91
CA GLY A 99 9.64 3.30 7.33
C GLY A 99 10.68 2.33 7.87
N LEU A 100 11.11 1.37 7.06
CA LEU A 100 12.07 0.33 7.45
C LEU A 100 13.50 0.87 7.57
N VAL A 101 13.95 1.70 6.63
CA VAL A 101 15.30 2.29 6.66
C VAL A 101 15.41 3.49 7.60
N GLY A 102 14.27 4.08 7.97
CA GLY A 102 14.17 5.17 8.93
C GLY A 102 14.89 6.45 8.50
N ARG A 103 15.06 7.38 9.45
CA ARG A 103 15.58 8.74 9.18
C ARG A 103 17.04 8.79 8.72
N SER A 104 17.83 7.76 9.01
CA SER A 104 19.23 7.66 8.60
C SER A 104 19.42 7.01 7.24
N GLY A 105 18.37 6.37 6.70
CA GLY A 105 18.40 5.74 5.39
C GLY A 105 17.90 6.65 4.27
N LEU A 106 17.95 6.15 3.05
CA LEU A 106 17.50 6.86 1.85
C LEU A 106 16.68 5.93 0.97
N VAL A 107 15.58 6.43 0.41
CA VAL A 107 14.80 5.73 -0.61
C VAL A 107 14.73 6.61 -1.85
N ALA A 108 15.23 6.11 -2.97
CA ALA A 108 15.13 6.75 -4.28
C ALA A 108 14.12 5.97 -5.14
N ALA A 109 12.99 6.59 -5.47
CA ALA A 109 11.92 6.00 -6.26
C ALA A 109 11.94 6.53 -7.70
N PHE A 110 11.75 5.62 -8.66
CA PHE A 110 11.73 5.93 -10.10
C PHE A 110 10.44 5.38 -10.70
N GLU A 111 9.69 6.21 -11.42
CA GLU A 111 8.43 5.82 -12.05
C GLU A 111 8.28 6.47 -13.44
N PRO A 112 8.21 5.69 -14.53
CA PRO A 112 8.09 6.24 -15.88
C PRO A 112 6.71 6.81 -16.23
N SER A 113 5.63 6.32 -15.58
CA SER A 113 4.28 6.83 -15.80
C SER A 113 4.15 8.24 -15.21
N ARG A 114 3.86 9.24 -16.04
CA ARG A 114 3.61 10.62 -15.58
C ARG A 114 2.47 10.72 -14.56
N ILE A 115 1.45 9.88 -14.70
CA ILE A 115 0.29 9.88 -13.79
C ILE A 115 0.74 9.40 -12.41
N CYS A 116 1.40 8.25 -12.34
CA CYS A 116 1.83 7.65 -11.08
C CYS A 116 2.96 8.47 -10.43
N HIS A 117 3.93 8.94 -11.22
CA HIS A 117 4.97 9.86 -10.76
C HIS A 117 4.37 11.16 -10.19
N GLY A 118 3.30 11.68 -10.78
CA GLY A 118 2.58 12.85 -10.27
C GLY A 118 1.95 12.62 -8.89
N GLN A 119 1.66 11.37 -8.52
CA GLN A 119 1.15 11.00 -7.20
C GLN A 119 2.27 10.87 -6.17
N ILE A 120 3.45 10.35 -6.57
CA ILE A 120 4.62 10.26 -5.68
C ILE A 120 5.11 11.65 -5.23
N MET A 121 4.98 12.66 -6.09
CA MET A 121 5.52 14.01 -5.85
C MET A 121 4.56 14.94 -5.08
N ARG A 122 3.41 14.45 -4.61
CA ARG A 122 2.44 15.21 -3.80
C ARG A 122 2.71 15.04 -2.31
#